data_AF-A0A8T7F5N6-F1
#
_entry.id   AF-A0A8T7F5N6-F1
#
_cell.length_a   1.000
_cell.length_b   1.000
_cell.length_c   1.000
_cell.angle_alpha   90.00
_cell.angle_beta   90.00
_cell.angle_gamma   90.00
#
_symmetry.space_group_name_H-M   'P 1'
#
loop_
_entity.id
_entity.type
_entity.pdbx_description
1 polymer ?
#
loop_
_entity_poly.entity_id
_entity_poly.type
_entity_poly.pdbx_seq_one_letter_code
_entity_poly.pdbx_strand_id
1 'polypeptide(L)' 'MSKLPVVSGWTCVKALEQIGFYLDHQKGSHMIVKRDSPKITMAVPNHKELRPGTLRAIINQAGLTVEEFIELL' A
#
# COMPACT_ATOMS: atom_id res chain seq x y z
N MET A 1 -13.22 -15.41 -0.32
CA MET A 1 -11.92 -14.72 -0.42
C MET A 1 -11.96 -13.84 -1.64
N SER A 2 -11.89 -12.52 -1.48
CA SER A 2 -11.83 -11.62 -2.63
C SER A 2 -10.52 -11.79 -3.38
N LYS A 3 -10.59 -11.68 -4.70
CA LYS A 3 -9.42 -11.77 -5.58
C LYS A 3 -8.56 -10.52 -5.35
N LEU A 4 -7.25 -10.70 -5.13
CA LEU A 4 -6.32 -9.57 -5.06
C LEU A 4 -6.33 -8.80 -6.39
N PRO A 5 -6.49 -7.47 -6.35
CA PRO A 5 -6.43 -6.64 -7.54
C PRO A 5 -4.98 -6.54 -8.05
N VAL A 6 -4.83 -6.26 -9.35
CA VAL A 6 -3.53 -5.96 -9.96
C VAL A 6 -3.40 -4.44 -9.97
N VAL A 7 -2.48 -3.91 -9.18
CA VAL A 7 -2.29 -2.46 -9.01
C VAL A 7 -0.82 -2.09 -9.07
N SER A 8 -0.54 -0.86 -9.51
CA SER A 8 0.80 -0.28 -9.45
C SER A 8 1.18 0.09 -8.01
N GLY A 9 2.48 0.27 -7.77
CA GLY A 9 2.97 0.81 -6.49
C GLY A 9 2.33 2.16 -6.16
N TRP A 10 2.24 3.05 -7.14
CA TRP A 10 1.60 4.36 -6.98
C TRP A 10 0.13 4.28 -6.63
N THR A 11 -0.63 3.42 -7.33
CA THR A 11 -2.06 3.19 -7.04
C THR A 11 -2.24 2.69 -5.61
N CYS A 12 -1.37 1.77 -5.16
CA CYS A 12 -1.39 1.28 -3.78
C CYS A 12 -1.12 2.41 -2.76
N VAL A 13 -0.13 3.27 -3.00
CA VAL A 13 0.12 4.43 -2.12
C VAL A 13 -1.09 5.37 -2.09
N LYS A 14 -1.72 5.65 -3.24
CA LYS A 14 -2.91 6.51 -3.31
C LYS A 14 -4.09 5.96 -2.52
N ALA A 15 -4.34 4.65 -2.58
CA ALA A 15 -5.36 4.01 -1.75
C ALA A 15 -5.03 4.15 -0.26
N LEU A 16 -3.78 3.92 0.14
CA LEU A 16 -3.36 4.08 1.53
C LEU A 16 -3.45 5.53 2.03
N GLU A 17 -3.22 6.52 1.17
CA GLU A 17 -3.36 7.95 1.53
C GLU A 17 -4.77 8.29 2.04
N GLN A 18 -5.81 7.61 1.56
CA GLN A 18 -7.19 7.84 2.00
C GLN A 18 -7.43 7.51 3.48
N ILE A 19 -6.61 6.63 4.06
CA ILE A 19 -6.72 6.19 5.46
C ILE A 19 -5.60 6.74 6.35
N GLY A 20 -5.07 7.91 5.96
CA GLY A 20 -4.11 8.67 6.75
C GLY A 20 -2.65 8.23 6.60
N PHE A 21 -2.33 7.39 5.62
CA PHE A 21 -0.94 7.26 5.21
C PHE A 21 -0.49 8.46 4.36
N TYR A 22 0.82 8.67 4.26
CA TYR A 22 1.41 9.66 3.38
C TYR A 22 2.78 9.19 2.89
N LEU A 23 3.15 9.60 1.67
CA LEU A 23 4.48 9.36 1.13
C LEU A 23 5.50 10.27 1.83
N ASP A 24 6.50 9.68 2.49
CA ASP A 24 7.57 10.40 3.18
C ASP A 24 8.71 10.74 2.22
N HIS A 25 9.28 9.73 1.56
CA HIS A 25 10.29 9.90 0.52
C HIS A 25 10.39 8.67 -0.37
N GLN A 26 11.08 8.79 -1.50
CA GLN A 26 11.40 7.68 -2.39
C GLN A 26 12.92 7.51 -2.52
N LYS A 27 13.40 6.27 -2.41
CA LYS A 27 14.79 5.90 -2.69
C LYS A 27 14.84 4.82 -3.77
N GLY A 28 15.31 5.21 -4.96
CA GLY A 28 15.28 4.32 -6.13
C GLY A 28 13.84 3.92 -6.44
N SER A 29 13.57 2.62 -6.57
CA SER A 29 12.22 2.10 -6.82
C SER A 29 11.40 1.85 -5.56
N HIS A 30 11.82 2.27 -4.36
CA HIS A 30 11.07 2.03 -3.13
C HIS A 30 10.56 3.35 -2.53
N MET A 31 9.26 3.42 -2.28
CA MET A 31 8.58 4.53 -1.64
C MET A 31 8.37 4.22 -0.17
N ILE A 32 8.83 5.10 0.72
CA ILE A 32 8.58 4.99 2.15
C ILE A 32 7.28 5.71 2.48
N VAL A 33 6.32 4.97 3.01
CA VAL A 33 4.97 5.44 3.34
C VAL A 33 4.80 5.34 4.86
N LYS A 34 4.26 6.40 5.47
CA LYS A 34 4.07 6.52 6.92
C LYS A 34 2.64 6.83 7.29
N ARG A 35 2.23 6.46 8.50
CA ARG A 35 1.00 6.91 9.17
C ARG A 35 1.36 7.24 10.61
N ASP A 36 0.80 8.31 11.17
CA ASP A 36 1.17 8.77 12.51
C ASP A 36 0.42 8.07 13.64
N SER A 37 -0.83 7.64 13.40
CA SER A 37 -1.68 7.02 14.41
C SER A 37 -2.59 5.93 13.80
N PRO A 38 -2.33 4.64 14.07
CA PRO A 38 -1.12 4.11 14.73
C PRO A 38 0.13 4.41 13.92
N LYS A 39 1.27 4.56 14.62
CA LYS A 39 2.56 4.85 13.99
C LYS A 39 3.04 3.65 13.17
N ILE A 40 2.96 3.76 11.85
CA ILE A 40 3.38 2.71 10.90
C ILE A 40 4.32 3.33 9.88
N THR A 41 5.35 2.58 9.50
CA THR A 41 6.24 2.90 8.38
C THR A 41 6.41 1.64 7.54
N MET A 42 6.22 1.76 6.22
CA MET A 42 6.34 0.64 5.29
C MET A 42 6.98 1.08 3.97
N ALA A 43 7.57 0.13 3.26
CA ALA A 43 8.14 0.35 1.94
C ALA A 43 7.22 -0.25 0.86
N VAL A 44 6.83 0.56 -0.11
CA VAL A 44 6.03 0.15 -1.27
C VAL A 44 6.90 0.22 -2.53
N PRO A 45 7.12 -0.90 -3.25
CA PRO A 45 7.84 -0.87 -4.51
C PRO A 45 7.07 -0.08 -5.58
N ASN A 46 7.72 0.93 -6.15
CA ASN A 46 7.20 1.76 -7.23
C ASN A 46 7.37 1.08 -8.60
N HIS A 47 6.67 -0.03 -8.80
CA HIS A 47 6.63 -0.77 -10.06
C HIS A 47 5.24 -0.63 -10.71
N LYS A 48 5.16 -0.89 -12.02
CA LYS A 48 3.89 -0.87 -12.78
C LYS A 48 2.84 -1.82 -12.20
N GLU A 49 3.29 -2.96 -11.67
CA GLU A 49 2.44 -3.94 -11.02
C GLU A 49 3.15 -4.49 -9.78
N LEU A 50 2.42 -4.55 -8.66
CA LEU A 50 2.87 -5.23 -7.46
C LEU A 50 2.60 -6.72 -7.57
N ARG A 51 3.59 -7.54 -7.20
CA ARG A 51 3.38 -8.99 -7.08
C ARG A 51 2.28 -9.27 -6.04
N PRO A 52 1.42 -10.27 -6.22
CA PRO A 52 0.32 -10.55 -5.29
C PRO A 52 0.75 -10.74 -3.83
N GLY A 53 1.91 -11.37 -3.61
CA GLY A 53 2.48 -11.54 -2.27
C GLY A 53 2.92 -10.23 -1.63
N THR A 54 3.50 -9.31 -2.42
CA THR A 54 3.90 -7.98 -1.97
C THR A 54 2.68 -7.14 -1.60
N LEU A 55 1.67 -7.10 -2.48
CA LEU A 55 0.45 -6.36 -2.23
C LEU A 55 -0.25 -6.86 -0.96
N ARG A 56 -0.36 -8.19 -0.79
CA ARG A 56 -0.98 -8.77 0.41
C ARG A 56 -0.20 -8.46 1.69
N ALA A 57 1.14 -8.46 1.64
CA ALA A 57 1.95 -8.05 2.78
C ALA A 57 1.71 -6.58 3.16
N ILE A 58 1.61 -5.69 2.16
CA ILE A 58 1.32 -4.27 2.37
C ILE A 58 -0.07 -4.08 2.99
N ILE A 59 -1.11 -4.73 2.45
CA ILE A 59 -2.49 -4.68 2.97
C ILE A 59 -2.53 -5.13 4.44
N ASN A 60 -1.90 -6.27 4.74
CA ASN A 60 -1.83 -6.78 6.12
C ASN A 60 -1.08 -5.81 7.04
N GLN A 61 0.03 -5.22 6.59
CA GLN A 61 0.81 -4.26 7.38
C GLN A 61 0.05 -2.94 7.60
N ALA A 62 -0.82 -2.55 6.67
CA ALA A 62 -1.72 -1.40 6.82
C ALA A 62 -2.85 -1.66 7.84
N GLY A 63 -3.05 -2.93 8.22
CA GLY A 63 -4.14 -3.37 9.09
C GLY A 63 -5.47 -3.47 8.36
N LEU A 64 -5.44 -3.77 7.06
CA LEU A 64 -6.63 -3.89 6.21
C LEU A 64 -6.88 -5.36 5.82
N THR A 65 -8.12 -5.65 5.48
CA THR A 65 -8.53 -6.80 4.67
C THR A 65 -8.36 -6.49 3.18
N VAL A 66 -8.44 -7.53 2.33
CA VAL A 66 -8.37 -7.34 0.87
C VAL A 66 -9.60 -6.57 0.39
N GLU A 67 -10.76 -6.84 0.98
CA GLU A 67 -12.03 -6.19 0.72
C GLU A 67 -11.96 -4.68 1.02
N GLU A 68 -11.52 -4.30 2.22
CA GLU A 68 -11.34 -2.89 2.60
C GLU A 68 -10.33 -2.19 1.68
N PHE A 69 -9.25 -2.86 1.30
CA PHE A 69 -8.30 -2.28 0.34
C PHE A 69 -8.93 -2.01 -1.02
N ILE A 70 -9.79 -2.91 -1.52
CA ILE A 70 -10.49 -2.73 -2.80
C ILE A 70 -11.43 -1.52 -2.77
N GLU A 71 -12.05 -1.22 -1.62
CA GLU A 71 -12.90 -0.05 -1.45
C GLU A 71 -12.14 1.29 -1.52
N LEU A 72 -10.82 1.27 -1.31
CA LEU A 72 -9.94 2.44 -1.37
C LEU A 72 -9.28 2.67 -2.75
N LEU A 73 -9.47 1.73 -3.69
CA LEU A 73 -8.92 1.82 -5.05
C LEU A 73 -9.73 2.76 -5.95
#